data_AF-A0A935V2G9-F1
#
_entry.id   AF-A0A935V2G9-F1
#
_cell.length_a   1.000
_cell.length_b   1.000
_cell.length_c   1.000
_cell.angle_alpha   90.00
_cell.angle_beta   90.00
_cell.angle_gamma   90.00
#
_symmetry.space_group_name_H-M   'P 1'
#
loop_
_entity.id
_entity.type
_entity.pdbx_description
1 polymer ?
#
loop_
_entity_poly.entity_id
_entity_poly.type
_entity_poly.pdbx_seq_one_letter_code
_entity_poly.pdbx_strand_id
1 'polypeptide(L)'
;MIFASTLNGLVSPDYAVFNPIGDANVEFLGELFRSPKVRAKFRAESKGLGTGSSGFMRRYNDRLGAIHIALPSCAEQSGILAGLAGELSGVNTAISRLEREIELLGEYRARLVADVVTGKLDVREAAARLPEAADQPEALDDCEALFEGDEGNAGGDHDAAPEETEA
;
A
#
# COMPACT_ATOMS: atom_id res chain seq x y z
N MET A 1 7.32 2.57 2.56
CA MET A 1 6.63 3.37 1.52
C MET A 1 7.20 4.77 1.58
N ILE A 2 7.47 5.42 0.44
CA ILE A 2 8.06 6.78 0.41
C ILE A 2 6.93 7.77 0.11
N PHE A 3 6.91 8.89 0.84
CA PHE A 3 5.90 9.92 0.72
C PHE A 3 6.56 11.29 0.64
N ALA A 4 5.95 12.19 -0.12
CA ALA A 4 6.29 13.60 -0.14
C ALA A 4 5.36 14.36 0.82
N SER A 5 5.90 15.31 1.58
CA SER A 5 5.12 16.21 2.43
C SER A 5 5.74 17.59 2.40
N THR A 6 4.90 18.61 2.34
CA THR A 6 5.30 20.03 2.51
C THR A 6 5.07 20.52 3.95
N LEU A 7 4.56 19.66 4.82
CA LEU A 7 4.27 19.99 6.22
C LEU A 7 5.54 19.92 7.06
N ASN A 8 5.80 20.98 7.83
CA ASN A 8 6.83 20.98 8.86
C ASN A 8 6.30 20.31 10.12
N GLY A 9 7.04 19.36 10.68
CA GLY A 9 6.62 18.67 11.88
C GLY A 9 7.58 17.57 12.32
N LEU A 10 7.13 16.82 13.33
CA LEU A 10 7.81 15.63 13.83
C LEU A 10 7.21 14.40 13.16
N VAL A 11 8.07 13.43 12.84
CA VAL A 11 7.65 12.10 12.38
C VAL A 11 8.01 11.06 13.44
N SER A 12 7.31 9.93 13.45
CA SER A 12 7.69 8.79 14.30
C SER A 12 9.17 8.42 14.01
N PRO A 13 9.95 8.00 15.02
CA PRO A 13 11.32 7.49 14.83
C PRO A 13 11.44 6.33 13.83
N ASP A 14 10.32 5.68 13.49
CA ASP A 14 10.25 4.62 12.49
C ASP A 14 10.39 5.12 11.04
N TYR A 15 10.31 6.45 10.82
CA TYR A 15 10.50 7.07 9.53
C TYR A 15 11.85 7.78 9.44
N ALA A 16 12.46 7.67 8.25
CA ALA A 16 13.59 8.50 7.87
C ALA A 16 13.10 9.65 6.98
N VAL A 17 13.51 10.87 7.32
CA VAL A 17 13.19 12.09 6.57
C VAL A 17 14.41 12.47 5.75
N PHE A 18 14.21 12.69 4.45
CA PHE A 18 15.25 13.10 3.53
C PHE A 18 14.85 14.41 2.87
N ASN A 19 15.82 15.32 2.73
CA ASN A 19 15.67 16.51 1.91
C ASN A 19 16.39 16.25 0.58
N PRO A 20 15.71 16.35 -0.58
CA PRO A 20 16.38 16.25 -1.87
C PRO A 20 17.43 17.35 -2.01
N ILE A 21 18.57 16.99 -2.62
CA ILE A 21 19.67 17.92 -2.89
C ILE A 21 19.67 18.22 -4.39
N GLY A 22 19.80 19.49 -4.74
CA GLY A 22 19.85 19.96 -6.12
C GLY A 22 18.47 19.97 -6.81
N ASP A 23 18.50 19.80 -8.12
CA ASP A 23 17.37 19.99 -9.04
C ASP A 23 16.46 18.75 -9.12
N ALA A 24 16.06 18.22 -7.96
CA ALA A 24 15.21 17.04 -7.87
C ALA A 24 13.77 17.40 -7.50
N ASN A 25 12.82 17.08 -8.38
CA ASN A 25 11.40 17.23 -8.12
C ASN A 25 10.91 16.08 -7.20
N VAL A 26 10.30 16.44 -6.07
CA VAL A 26 9.84 15.49 -5.06
C VAL A 26 8.72 14.58 -5.57
N GLU A 27 7.83 15.09 -6.42
CA GLU A 27 6.75 14.31 -7.02
C GLU A 27 7.31 13.28 -7.99
N PHE A 28 8.30 13.67 -8.81
CA PHE A 28 9.02 12.77 -9.69
C PHE A 28 9.71 11.66 -8.91
N LEU A 29 10.41 12.00 -7.82
CA LEU A 29 11.04 11.01 -6.95
C LEU A 29 9.99 10.07 -6.32
N GLY A 30 8.82 10.59 -5.93
CA GLY A 30 7.71 9.80 -5.42
C GLY A 30 7.25 8.72 -6.40
N GLU A 31 7.00 9.10 -7.66
CA GLU A 31 6.60 8.17 -8.71
C GLU A 31 7.73 7.21 -9.12
N LEU A 32 8.97 7.71 -9.19
CA LEU A 32 10.15 6.90 -9.47
C LEU A 32 10.34 5.79 -8.42
N PHE A 33 10.21 6.12 -7.13
CA PHE A 33 10.33 5.15 -6.04
C PHE A 33 9.14 4.18 -5.97
N ARG A 34 7.99 4.53 -6.52
CA ARG A 34 6.84 3.63 -6.66
C ARG A 34 7.04 2.60 -7.79
N SER A 35 7.90 2.89 -8.76
CA SER A 35 8.16 2.00 -9.89
C SER A 35 8.65 0.61 -9.45
N PRO A 36 8.20 -0.49 -10.09
CA PRO A 36 8.58 -1.85 -9.71
C PRO A 36 10.10 -2.09 -9.71
N LYS A 37 10.81 -1.50 -10.69
CA LYS A 37 12.27 -1.64 -10.83
C LYS A 37 13.01 -1.04 -9.64
N VAL A 38 12.62 0.15 -9.22
CA VAL A 38 13.26 0.81 -8.09
C VAL A 38 12.88 0.11 -6.79
N ARG A 39 11.61 -0.30 -6.62
CA ARG A 39 11.19 -1.12 -5.47
C ARG A 39 11.98 -2.43 -5.37
N ALA A 40 12.23 -3.11 -6.49
CA ALA A 40 13.03 -4.33 -6.52
C ALA A 40 14.48 -4.07 -6.08
N LYS A 41 15.11 -3.00 -6.57
CA LYS A 41 16.45 -2.58 -6.13
C LYS A 41 16.49 -2.27 -4.64
N PHE A 42 15.49 -1.55 -4.13
CA PHE A 42 15.36 -1.25 -2.70
C PHE A 42 15.19 -2.51 -1.84
N ARG A 43 14.44 -3.52 -2.32
CA ARG A 43 14.30 -4.80 -1.64
C ARG A 43 15.61 -5.59 -1.63
N ALA A 44 16.28 -5.71 -2.78
CA ALA A 44 17.54 -6.44 -2.89
C ALA A 44 18.65 -5.87 -1.99
N GLU A 45 18.68 -4.55 -1.85
CA GLU A 45 19.65 -3.84 -1.03
C GLU A 45 19.27 -3.77 0.47
N SER A 46 18.08 -4.23 0.83
CA SER A 46 17.64 -4.24 2.23
C SER A 46 18.07 -5.54 2.90
N LYS A 47 18.82 -5.43 3.99
CA LYS A 47 19.23 -6.57 4.82
C LYS A 47 18.73 -6.30 6.25
N GLY A 48 17.56 -6.82 6.57
CA GLY A 48 17.02 -6.89 7.94
C GLY A 48 17.08 -8.33 8.47
N LEU A 49 16.81 -8.52 9.76
CA LEU A 49 16.47 -9.85 10.30
C LEU A 49 15.05 -10.19 9.81
N GLY A 50 14.98 -10.66 8.57
CA GLY A 50 13.72 -10.94 7.90
C GLY A 50 13.92 -11.18 6.41
N THR A 51 13.28 -12.23 5.89
CA THR A 51 13.41 -12.73 4.51
C THR A 51 12.65 -11.90 3.47
N GLY A 52 12.12 -10.74 3.86
CA GLY A 52 11.30 -9.88 3.00
C GLY A 52 9.81 -10.25 2.98
N SER A 53 9.42 -11.40 3.56
CA SER A 53 8.03 -11.80 3.83
C SER A 53 7.66 -11.73 5.33
N SER A 54 8.63 -11.87 6.24
CA SER A 54 8.48 -11.58 7.67
C SER A 54 9.79 -11.01 8.23
N GLY A 55 9.69 -10.09 9.19
CA GLY A 55 10.81 -9.44 9.88
C GLY A 55 10.95 -7.92 9.66
N PHE A 56 11.68 -7.25 10.56
CA PHE A 56 11.84 -5.80 10.56
C PHE A 56 12.80 -5.36 9.44
N MET A 57 12.26 -4.78 8.37
CA MET A 57 13.04 -4.15 7.31
C MET A 57 13.60 -2.81 7.81
N ARG A 58 14.76 -2.84 8.46
CA ARG A 58 15.46 -1.64 8.91
C ARG A 58 16.58 -1.30 7.94
N ARG A 59 16.47 -0.15 7.27
CA ARG A 59 17.58 0.40 6.46
C ARG A 59 18.36 1.41 7.29
N TYR A 60 19.63 1.12 7.53
CA TYR A 60 20.57 2.12 8.05
C TYR A 60 20.86 3.16 6.95
N ASN A 61 20.90 4.45 7.32
CA ASN A 61 20.94 5.60 6.40
C ASN A 61 22.05 5.51 5.35
N ASP A 62 23.23 5.01 5.73
CA ASP A 62 24.42 4.97 4.87
C ASP A 62 24.24 4.14 3.59
N ARG A 63 23.34 3.13 3.62
CA ARG A 63 23.08 2.26 2.48
C ARG A 63 21.98 2.75 1.56
N LEU A 64 21.20 3.75 1.96
CA LEU A 64 20.25 4.37 1.05
C LEU A 64 21.01 5.17 -0.04
N GLY A 65 22.08 5.88 0.37
CA GLY A 65 22.93 6.63 -0.55
C GLY A 65 23.65 5.78 -1.61
N ALA A 66 23.79 4.47 -1.37
CA ALA A 66 24.38 3.54 -2.34
C ALA A 66 23.44 3.19 -3.52
N ILE A 67 22.15 3.50 -3.42
CA ILE A 67 21.19 3.21 -4.49
C ILE A 67 21.25 4.34 -5.53
N HIS A 68 21.99 4.11 -6.61
CA HIS A 68 21.95 5.01 -7.76
C HIS A 68 20.62 4.90 -8.52
N ILE A 69 20.03 6.05 -8.82
CA ILE A 69 18.80 6.21 -9.62
C ILE A 69 19.06 7.18 -10.76
N ALA A 70 18.29 7.05 -11.85
CA ALA A 70 18.32 8.03 -12.92
C ALA A 70 17.61 9.31 -12.46
N LEU A 71 18.32 10.44 -12.55
CA LEU A 71 17.76 11.76 -12.26
C LEU A 71 17.96 12.63 -13.51
N PRO A 72 16.95 12.71 -14.40
CA PRO A 72 17.03 13.52 -15.61
C PRO A 72 16.92 15.01 -15.27
N SER A 73 17.02 15.89 -16.27
CA SER A 73 16.91 17.34 -16.06
C SER A 73 15.54 17.74 -15.50
N CYS A 74 15.43 18.90 -14.81
CA CYS A 74 14.14 19.40 -14.31
C CYS A 74 13.05 19.44 -15.38
N ALA A 75 13.40 19.87 -16.61
CA ALA A 75 12.45 19.94 -17.72
C ALA A 75 11.92 18.54 -18.11
N GLU A 76 12.80 17.54 -18.16
CA GLU A 76 12.41 16.15 -18.43
C GLU A 76 11.60 15.54 -17.29
N GLN A 77 11.95 15.82 -16.03
CA GLN A 77 11.19 15.38 -14.86
C GLN A 77 9.74 15.91 -14.93
N SER A 78 9.57 17.20 -15.21
CA SER A 78 8.24 17.81 -15.39
C SER A 78 7.49 17.23 -16.60
N GLY A 79 8.19 16.95 -17.70
CA GLY A 79 7.60 16.32 -18.89
C GLY A 79 7.07 14.92 -18.61
N ILE A 80 7.83 14.11 -17.86
CA ILE A 80 7.40 12.76 -17.43
C ILE A 80 6.16 12.84 -16.55
N LEU A 81 6.14 13.76 -15.57
CA LEU A 81 4.99 13.94 -14.69
C LEU A 81 3.74 14.38 -15.46
N ALA A 82 3.88 15.29 -16.43
CA ALA A 82 2.77 15.72 -17.27
C ALA A 82 2.21 14.58 -18.14
N GLY A 83 3.09 13.75 -18.71
CA GLY A 83 2.68 12.55 -19.44
C GLY A 83 1.89 11.58 -18.56
N LEU A 84 2.42 11.29 -17.37
CA LEU A 84 1.76 10.41 -16.39
C LEU A 84 0.39 10.96 -15.96
N ALA A 85 0.29 12.27 -15.69
CA ALA A 85 -0.97 12.91 -15.35
C ALA A 85 -2.00 12.80 -16.50
N GLY A 86 -1.54 12.92 -17.75
CA GLY A 86 -2.36 12.70 -18.93
C GLY A 86 -2.91 11.27 -19.02
N GLU A 87 -2.04 10.27 -18.88
CA GLU A 87 -2.42 8.85 -18.92
C GLU A 87 -3.38 8.46 -17.77
N LEU A 88 -3.17 9.01 -16.57
CA LEU A 88 -4.00 8.72 -15.40
C LEU A 88 -5.28 9.53 -15.33
N SER A 89 -5.45 10.55 -16.19
CA SER A 89 -6.62 11.45 -16.16
C SER A 89 -7.96 10.72 -16.26
N GLY A 90 -8.06 9.71 -17.13
CA GLY A 90 -9.26 8.90 -17.29
C GLY A 90 -9.57 8.05 -16.05
N VAL A 91 -8.54 7.44 -15.45
CA VAL A 91 -8.67 6.66 -14.22
C VAL A 91 -9.11 7.55 -13.06
N ASN A 92 -8.47 8.71 -12.89
CA ASN A 92 -8.83 9.67 -11.86
C ASN A 92 -10.27 10.17 -12.04
N THR A 93 -10.71 10.42 -13.28
CA THR A 93 -12.09 10.79 -13.57
C THR A 93 -13.07 9.69 -13.18
N ALA A 94 -12.74 8.42 -13.45
CA ALA A 94 -13.57 7.29 -13.06
C ALA A 94 -13.65 7.13 -11.54
N ILE A 95 -12.52 7.27 -10.83
CA ILE A 95 -12.47 7.25 -9.37
C ILE A 95 -13.39 8.34 -8.80
N SER A 96 -13.25 9.60 -9.24
CA SER A 96 -14.07 10.69 -8.73
C SER A 96 -15.57 10.50 -9.00
N ARG A 97 -15.94 9.86 -10.13
CA ARG A 97 -17.35 9.53 -10.41
C ARG A 97 -17.88 8.47 -9.46
N LEU A 98 -17.11 7.41 -9.20
CA LEU A 98 -17.48 6.33 -8.28
C LEU A 98 -17.59 6.84 -6.84
N GLU A 99 -16.66 7.69 -6.40
CA GLU A 99 -16.72 8.33 -5.08
C GLU A 99 -18.01 9.15 -4.92
N ARG A 100 -18.40 9.91 -5.96
CA ARG A 100 -19.66 10.65 -5.95
C ARG A 100 -20.88 9.74 -5.93
N GLU A 101 -20.83 8.62 -6.64
CA GLU A 101 -21.91 7.64 -6.64
C GLU A 101 -22.09 6.99 -5.25
N ILE A 102 -20.98 6.63 -4.60
CA ILE A 102 -20.98 6.12 -3.21
C ILE A 102 -21.60 7.13 -2.26
N GLU A 103 -21.24 8.41 -2.38
CA GLU A 103 -21.81 9.49 -1.57
C GLU A 103 -23.32 9.60 -1.78
N LEU A 104 -23.79 9.62 -3.04
CA LEU A 104 -25.21 9.68 -3.38
C LEU A 104 -26.00 8.47 -2.86
N LEU A 105 -25.43 7.27 -2.93
CA LEU A 105 -26.04 6.06 -2.37
C LEU A 105 -26.12 6.15 -0.84
N GLY A 106 -25.11 6.73 -0.19
CA GLY A 106 -25.10 7.02 1.24
C GLY A 106 -26.22 7.98 1.65
N GLU A 107 -26.36 9.10 0.92
CA GLU A 107 -27.45 10.08 1.09
C GLU A 107 -28.82 9.43 0.89
N TYR A 108 -28.97 8.65 -0.20
CA TYR A 108 -30.21 7.95 -0.52
C TYR A 108 -30.58 6.95 0.57
N ARG A 109 -29.62 6.14 1.05
CA ARG A 109 -29.84 5.20 2.15
C ARG A 109 -30.30 5.92 3.42
N ALA A 110 -29.64 7.02 3.79
CA ALA A 110 -30.02 7.79 4.97
C ALA A 110 -31.45 8.33 4.86
N ARG A 111 -31.82 8.86 3.68
CA ARG A 111 -33.19 9.33 3.41
C ARG A 111 -34.21 8.21 3.44
N LEU A 112 -33.90 7.06 2.81
CA LEU A 112 -34.78 5.91 2.77
C LEU A 112 -35.09 5.41 4.19
N VAL A 113 -34.07 5.29 5.04
CA VAL A 113 -34.25 4.93 6.45
C VAL A 113 -35.13 5.94 7.17
N ALA A 114 -34.89 7.24 6.97
CA ALA A 114 -35.71 8.29 7.58
C ALA A 114 -37.18 8.23 7.12
N ASP A 115 -37.45 8.02 5.84
CA ASP A 115 -38.80 7.92 5.29
C ASP A 115 -39.52 6.66 5.81
N VAL A 116 -38.81 5.54 5.99
CA VAL A 116 -39.36 4.32 6.59
C VAL A 116 -39.68 4.53 8.08
N VAL A 117 -38.74 5.06 8.87
CA VAL A 117 -38.92 5.25 10.31
C VAL A 117 -39.97 6.31 10.62
N THR A 118 -40.10 7.33 9.78
CA THR A 118 -41.17 8.35 9.90
C THR A 118 -42.51 7.87 9.35
N GLY A 119 -42.59 6.64 8.84
CA GLY A 119 -43.82 6.05 8.29
C GLY A 119 -44.29 6.66 6.97
N LYS A 120 -43.47 7.50 6.34
CA LYS A 120 -43.73 8.05 4.99
C LYS A 120 -43.63 7.00 3.90
N LEU A 121 -42.85 5.94 4.16
CA LEU A 121 -42.70 4.79 3.27
C LEU A 121 -43.02 3.50 4.02
N ASP A 122 -44.08 2.79 3.59
CA ASP A 122 -44.45 1.49 4.15
C ASP A 122 -43.73 0.35 3.41
N VAL A 123 -42.90 -0.40 4.13
CA VAL A 123 -42.09 -1.49 3.58
C VAL A 123 -42.60 -2.89 3.97
N ARG A 124 -43.75 -3.00 4.64
CA ARG A 124 -44.28 -4.29 5.12
C ARG A 124 -44.61 -5.26 3.98
N GLU A 125 -45.19 -4.76 2.90
CA GLU A 125 -45.51 -5.56 1.72
C GLU A 125 -44.24 -6.01 0.97
N ALA A 126 -43.22 -5.15 0.94
CA ALA A 126 -41.92 -5.47 0.34
C ALA A 126 -41.17 -6.52 1.18
N ALA A 127 -41.20 -6.40 2.51
CA ALA A 127 -40.62 -7.37 3.43
C ALA A 127 -41.27 -8.76 3.31
N ALA A 128 -42.60 -8.81 3.09
CA ALA A 128 -43.34 -10.07 2.91
C ALA A 128 -43.00 -10.80 1.59
N ARG A 129 -42.38 -10.13 0.62
CA ARG A 129 -41.96 -10.70 -0.68
C ARG A 129 -40.47 -11.04 -0.73
N LEU A 130 -39.71 -10.80 0.34
CA LEU A 130 -38.33 -11.25 0.39
C LEU A 130 -38.31 -12.78 0.37
N PRO A 131 -37.50 -13.42 -0.49
CA PRO A 131 -37.27 -14.86 -0.38
C PRO A 131 -36.76 -15.17 1.04
N GLU A 132 -37.21 -16.28 1.63
CA GLU A 132 -36.64 -16.75 2.90
C GLU A 132 -35.12 -16.72 2.75
N ALA A 133 -34.43 -16.04 3.68
CA ALA A 133 -33.01 -15.85 3.61
C ALA A 133 -32.35 -17.21 3.40
N ALA A 134 -31.80 -17.44 2.20
CA ALA A 134 -30.86 -18.53 2.00
C ALA A 134 -29.82 -18.38 3.11
N ASP A 135 -29.55 -19.49 3.79
CA ASP A 135 -28.67 -19.57 4.96
C ASP A 135 -27.54 -18.56 4.85
N GLN A 136 -27.35 -17.78 5.93
CA GLN A 136 -26.29 -16.77 6.02
C GLN A 136 -25.03 -17.37 5.39
N PRO A 137 -24.41 -16.75 4.37
CA PRO A 137 -23.11 -17.22 3.95
C PRO A 137 -22.25 -17.18 5.21
N GLU A 138 -21.77 -18.35 5.62
CA GLU A 138 -20.83 -18.47 6.74
C GLU A 138 -19.78 -17.38 6.55
N ALA A 139 -19.48 -16.65 7.63
CA ALA A 139 -18.53 -15.56 7.60
C ALA A 139 -17.30 -16.02 6.80
N LEU A 140 -17.05 -15.37 5.67
CA LEU A 140 -15.85 -15.62 4.87
C LEU A 140 -14.65 -15.23 5.73
N ASP A 141 -14.11 -16.20 6.46
CA ASP A 141 -12.86 -16.08 7.22
C ASP A 141 -11.65 -16.23 6.29
N ASP A 142 -11.73 -15.65 5.08
CA ASP A 142 -10.74 -15.81 4.02
C ASP A 142 -9.74 -14.64 4.00
N CYS A 143 -9.34 -14.14 5.17
CA CYS A 143 -8.20 -13.23 5.25
C CYS A 143 -6.85 -13.92 5.53
N GLU A 144 -6.82 -15.21 5.88
CA GLU A 144 -5.56 -15.90 6.23
C GLU A 144 -4.95 -16.77 5.10
N ALA A 145 -5.69 -17.14 4.05
CA ALA A 145 -5.25 -18.19 3.12
C ALA A 145 -4.37 -17.74 1.92
N LEU A 146 -3.92 -16.48 1.82
CA LEU A 146 -3.01 -16.06 0.74
C LEU A 146 -1.52 -16.32 1.02
N PHE A 147 -1.18 -16.94 2.15
CA PHE A 147 0.22 -17.15 2.55
C PHE A 147 0.51 -18.56 3.05
N GLU A 148 0.09 -19.61 2.34
CA GLU A 148 0.65 -20.95 2.57
C GLU A 148 1.12 -21.60 1.27
N GLY A 149 2.36 -22.10 1.31
CA GLY A 149 3.16 -22.62 0.21
C GLY A 149 4.58 -22.07 0.38
N ASP A 150 5.51 -22.74 1.04
CA ASP A 150 5.95 -24.10 0.74
C ASP A 150 6.70 -24.68 1.95
N GLU A 151 6.15 -25.73 2.56
CA GLU A 151 6.92 -26.60 3.46
C GLU A 151 7.78 -27.54 2.61
N GLY A 152 9.10 -27.49 2.82
CA GLY A 152 10.07 -28.29 2.07
C GLY A 152 11.24 -28.77 2.92
N ASN A 153 10.93 -29.59 3.93
CA ASN A 153 11.62 -30.83 4.30
C ASN A 153 13.18 -30.92 4.34
N ALA A 154 13.63 -31.33 5.53
CA ALA A 154 14.75 -32.23 5.86
C ALA A 154 16.21 -31.88 5.52
N GLY A 155 17.04 -31.98 6.57
CA GLY A 155 18.47 -32.22 6.45
C GLY A 155 19.18 -31.83 7.73
N GLY A 156 19.15 -32.71 8.74
CA GLY A 156 20.12 -32.62 9.82
C GLY A 156 21.51 -32.87 9.26
N ASP A 157 22.49 -32.13 9.75
CA ASP A 157 23.82 -32.67 10.01
C ASP A 157 24.52 -31.82 11.07
N HIS A 158 25.12 -32.54 12.00
CA HIS A 158 26.13 -32.05 12.93
C HIS A 158 27.23 -31.31 12.18
N ASP A 159 27.75 -30.20 12.74
CA ASP A 159 29.19 -30.20 13.06
C ASP A 159 29.61 -29.14 14.09
N ALA A 160 30.65 -29.55 14.81
CA ALA A 160 31.47 -29.00 15.85
C ALA A 160 31.56 -27.46 16.06
N ALA A 161 31.47 -27.08 17.34
CA ALA A 161 32.23 -25.95 17.86
C ALA A 161 33.75 -26.28 17.81
N PRO A 162 34.62 -25.35 17.39
CA PRO A 162 36.00 -25.39 17.81
C PRO A 162 36.16 -24.53 19.06
N GLU A 163 36.44 -25.22 20.16
CA GLU A 163 37.31 -24.75 21.23
C GLU A 163 38.76 -24.61 20.67
N GLU A 164 39.62 -23.93 21.44
CA GLU A 164 41.09 -23.76 21.26
C GLU A 164 41.54 -22.52 20.47
N THR A 165 42.60 -21.79 20.84
CA THR A 165 43.30 -21.39 22.08
C THR A 165 44.41 -20.43 21.61
N GLU A 166 44.90 -19.58 22.53
CA GLU A 166 46.21 -18.89 22.53
C GLU A 166 46.60 -17.96 21.36
N ALA A 167 46.68 -16.66 21.66
CA ALA A 167 47.95 -15.97 21.96
C ALA A 167 47.70 -14.60 22.62
#